data_AF-R9IS71-F1
#
_entry.id   AF-R9IS71-F1
#
_cell.length_a   1.000
_cell.length_b   1.000
_cell.length_c   1.000
_cell.angle_alpha   90.00
_cell.angle_beta   90.00
_cell.angle_gamma   90.00
#
_symmetry.space_group_name_H-M   'P 1'
#
loop_
_entity.id
_entity.type
_entity.pdbx_description
1 polymer ?
#
loop_
_entity_poly.entity_id
_entity_poly.type
_entity_poly.pdbx_seq_one_letter_code
_entity_poly.pdbx_strand_id
1 'polypeptide(L)'
;MVVNKHGSFYMRSGWGTKIIQAVKEDNMIFSPSNEQAAIDSIGLGRIMIKALRYWSDVMGLTNEVKTQNGIRKEPTQLFEYIDKYDRYFQRMGTMSLLHRNLALNVDEATAWYWLFNEWNSTTITKEEFSDGFHTYLAVNGMKIKKDAVDKEYNCVKNTYIGEKSFDLKTIMDEDTYPFLAPLKVLKTGEKKVLLKTHLNSREIPVELLIYCIALDNRDQNFEGNQISIEVLMEEKCQVGRYFNFRYSELIDMLLEAENKRYIGLNNNFGNRYIEFIGYDYTSLLDKYFIG
;
A
#
# COMPACT_ATOMS: atom_id res chain seq x y z
N MET A 1 0.54 -1.76 16.33
CA MET A 1 1.87 -1.96 15.70
C MET A 1 2.37 -3.38 15.90
N VAL A 2 2.95 -3.98 14.85
CA VAL A 2 3.46 -5.36 14.85
C VAL A 2 4.75 -5.47 14.02
N VAL A 3 5.49 -6.56 14.23
CA VAL A 3 6.71 -6.90 13.49
C VAL A 3 6.70 -8.39 13.14
N ASN A 4 7.19 -8.72 11.95
CA ASN A 4 7.47 -10.02 11.35
C ASN A 4 6.23 -10.92 11.18
N LYS A 5 5.04 -10.32 11.00
CA LYS A 5 3.79 -11.04 10.69
C LYS A 5 3.83 -11.72 9.33
N HIS A 6 4.56 -11.13 8.38
CA HIS A 6 4.79 -11.68 7.04
C HIS A 6 5.73 -12.91 7.02
N GLY A 7 6.36 -13.29 8.15
CA GLY A 7 7.20 -14.49 8.24
C GLY A 7 8.40 -14.50 7.28
N SER A 8 9.01 -13.34 7.04
CA SER A 8 10.04 -13.10 6.02
C SER A 8 9.62 -13.28 4.54
N PHE A 9 8.33 -13.45 4.24
CA PHE A 9 7.83 -13.51 2.86
C PHE A 9 7.25 -12.16 2.43
N TYR A 10 7.89 -11.52 1.45
CA TYR A 10 7.34 -10.37 0.75
C TYR A 10 6.17 -10.77 -0.15
N MET A 11 5.31 -9.81 -0.50
CA MET A 11 4.21 -10.01 -1.44
C MET A 11 4.76 -10.23 -2.86
N ARG A 12 4.36 -11.34 -3.49
CA ARG A 12 4.84 -11.74 -4.83
C ARG A 12 3.75 -11.57 -5.89
N SER A 13 4.13 -11.32 -7.14
CA SER A 13 3.24 -11.07 -8.30
C SER A 13 2.01 -11.99 -8.38
N GLY A 14 2.16 -13.31 -8.23
CA GLY A 14 1.05 -14.27 -8.28
C GLY A 14 0.18 -14.36 -7.03
N TRP A 15 0.61 -13.78 -5.91
CA TRP A 15 -0.08 -13.92 -4.62
C TRP A 15 -1.39 -13.16 -4.57
N GLY A 16 -1.51 -12.02 -5.24
CA GLY A 16 -2.75 -11.25 -5.28
C GLY A 16 -3.89 -12.08 -5.86
N THR A 17 -3.68 -12.68 -7.03
CA THR A 17 -4.66 -13.54 -7.71
C THR A 17 -5.03 -14.75 -6.87
N LYS A 18 -4.05 -15.38 -6.20
CA LYS A 18 -4.27 -16.51 -5.30
C LYS A 18 -5.15 -16.11 -4.10
N ILE A 19 -4.96 -14.92 -3.52
CA ILE A 19 -5.80 -14.40 -2.43
C ILE A 19 -7.24 -14.25 -2.90
N ILE A 20 -7.44 -13.55 -4.03
CA ILE A 20 -8.78 -13.31 -4.58
C ILE A 20 -9.50 -14.64 -4.82
N GLN A 21 -8.84 -15.58 -5.50
CA GLN A 21 -9.43 -16.89 -5.80
C GLN A 21 -9.77 -17.67 -4.53
N ALA A 22 -8.82 -17.80 -3.60
CA ALA A 22 -9.00 -18.60 -2.40
C ALA A 22 -10.14 -18.07 -1.52
N VAL A 23 -10.21 -16.75 -1.30
CA VAL A 23 -11.26 -16.12 -0.46
C VAL A 23 -12.63 -16.20 -1.11
N LYS A 24 -12.69 -16.13 -2.44
CA LYS A 24 -13.95 -16.27 -3.19
C LYS A 24 -14.50 -17.69 -3.14
N GLU A 25 -13.62 -18.69 -3.16
CA GLU A 25 -13.99 -20.10 -3.04
C GLU A 25 -14.37 -20.48 -1.60
N ASP A 26 -13.58 -20.06 -0.62
CA ASP A 26 -13.85 -20.26 0.81
C ASP A 26 -13.33 -19.06 1.62
N ASN A 27 -14.25 -18.24 2.14
CA ASN A 27 -13.89 -17.07 2.95
C ASN A 27 -13.30 -17.43 4.33
N MET A 28 -13.31 -18.70 4.72
CA MET A 28 -12.66 -19.22 5.92
C MET A 28 -11.31 -19.90 5.60
N ILE A 29 -10.85 -19.92 4.34
CA ILE A 29 -9.68 -20.71 3.90
C ILE A 29 -8.41 -20.44 4.72
N PHE A 30 -8.21 -19.20 5.18
CA PHE A 30 -7.06 -18.82 6.00
C PHE A 30 -7.23 -19.06 7.52
N SER A 31 -8.33 -19.70 7.93
CA SER A 31 -8.51 -20.17 9.31
C SER A 31 -7.46 -21.21 9.68
N PRO A 32 -6.92 -21.18 10.91
CA PRO A 32 -5.96 -22.20 11.37
C PRO A 32 -6.48 -23.63 11.25
N SER A 33 -7.80 -23.85 11.38
CA SER A 33 -8.45 -25.15 11.18
C SER A 33 -8.42 -25.64 9.73
N ASN A 34 -8.29 -24.73 8.76
CA ASN A 34 -8.32 -25.02 7.33
C ASN A 34 -6.89 -25.02 6.72
N GLU A 35 -5.84 -25.01 7.55
CA GLU A 35 -4.43 -24.88 7.12
C GLU A 35 -4.04 -25.92 6.05
N GLN A 36 -4.44 -27.18 6.21
CA GLN A 36 -4.15 -28.23 5.22
C GLN A 36 -4.91 -28.00 3.90
N ALA A 37 -6.20 -27.68 3.97
CA ALA A 37 -7.01 -27.37 2.79
C ALA A 37 -6.45 -26.14 2.02
N ALA A 38 -5.97 -25.13 2.73
CA ALA A 38 -5.32 -23.96 2.15
C ALA A 38 -4.01 -24.32 1.44
N ILE A 39 -3.18 -25.18 2.05
CA ILE A 39 -1.94 -25.68 1.42
C ILE A 39 -2.28 -26.40 0.12
N ASP A 40 -3.27 -27.30 0.14
CA ASP A 40 -3.61 -28.16 -0.99
C ASP A 40 -4.28 -27.38 -2.13
N SER A 41 -5.20 -26.47 -1.82
CA SER A 41 -5.94 -25.68 -2.82
C SER A 41 -5.12 -24.54 -3.42
N ILE A 42 -4.35 -23.81 -2.60
CA ILE A 42 -3.56 -22.66 -3.05
C ILE A 42 -2.21 -23.11 -3.62
N GLY A 43 -1.75 -24.31 -3.25
CA GLY A 43 -0.48 -24.88 -3.74
C GLY A 43 0.75 -24.18 -3.17
N LEU A 44 0.68 -23.70 -1.92
CA LEU A 44 1.78 -23.01 -1.24
C LEU A 44 2.09 -23.66 0.11
N GLY A 45 3.36 -23.57 0.52
CA GLY A 45 3.79 -24.10 1.81
C GLY A 45 3.12 -23.40 3.00
N ARG A 46 3.02 -24.11 4.12
CA ARG A 46 2.39 -23.65 5.37
C ARG A 46 2.73 -22.21 5.79
N ILE A 47 4.01 -21.81 5.74
CA ILE A 47 4.45 -20.48 6.17
C ILE A 47 3.98 -19.41 5.16
N MET A 48 3.95 -19.74 3.87
CA MET A 48 3.44 -18.84 2.82
C MET A 48 1.93 -18.64 2.96
N ILE A 49 1.16 -19.66 3.34
CA ILE A 49 -0.28 -19.50 3.64
C ILE A 49 -0.51 -18.49 4.77
N LYS A 50 0.30 -18.54 5.84
CA LYS A 50 0.24 -17.56 6.93
C LYS A 50 0.62 -16.15 6.46
N ALA A 51 1.61 -16.04 5.56
CA ALA A 51 1.98 -14.76 4.96
C ALA A 51 0.87 -14.24 4.04
N LEU A 52 0.24 -15.08 3.22
CA LEU A 52 -0.90 -14.70 2.37
C LEU A 52 -2.06 -14.15 3.18
N ARG A 53 -2.40 -14.80 4.30
CA ARG A 53 -3.42 -14.31 5.24
C ARG A 53 -3.10 -12.91 5.77
N TYR A 54 -1.83 -12.63 6.03
CA TYR A 54 -1.39 -11.31 6.47
C TYR A 54 -1.52 -10.30 5.32
N TRP A 55 -0.96 -10.63 4.15
CA TRP A 55 -0.98 -9.77 2.97
C TRP A 55 -2.38 -9.46 2.46
N SER A 56 -3.34 -10.38 2.58
CA SER A 56 -4.73 -10.12 2.20
C SER A 56 -5.32 -8.93 2.96
N ASP A 57 -5.00 -8.80 4.25
CA ASP A 57 -5.52 -7.73 5.08
C ASP A 57 -4.74 -6.43 4.91
N VAL A 58 -3.41 -6.48 4.98
CA VAL A 58 -2.60 -5.24 4.95
C VAL A 58 -2.60 -4.57 3.58
N MET A 59 -2.84 -5.32 2.50
CA MET A 59 -3.07 -4.75 1.17
C MET A 59 -4.49 -4.18 1.03
N GLY A 60 -5.37 -4.38 2.00
CA GLY A 60 -6.76 -3.93 1.99
C GLY A 60 -7.66 -4.73 1.04
N LEU A 61 -7.32 -5.98 0.75
CA LEU A 61 -8.18 -6.88 -0.03
C LEU A 61 -9.25 -7.51 0.86
N THR A 62 -8.93 -7.81 2.11
CA THR A 62 -9.88 -8.42 3.04
C THR A 62 -9.84 -7.75 4.41
N ASN A 63 -10.93 -7.88 5.16
CA ASN A 63 -10.94 -7.63 6.59
C ASN A 63 -11.03 -8.95 7.35
N GLU A 64 -10.22 -9.10 8.38
CA GLU A 64 -10.27 -10.30 9.23
C GLU A 64 -11.33 -10.17 10.32
N VAL A 65 -12.28 -11.12 10.34
CA VAL A 65 -13.32 -11.21 11.36
C VAL A 65 -13.20 -12.51 12.12
N LYS A 66 -13.04 -12.40 13.45
CA LYS A 66 -13.07 -13.56 14.34
C LYS A 66 -14.51 -14.01 14.55
N THR A 67 -14.75 -15.29 14.30
CA THR A 67 -16.05 -15.94 14.46
C THR A 67 -15.93 -17.11 15.43
N GLN A 68 -17.06 -17.71 15.84
CA GLN A 68 -17.05 -18.93 16.66
C GLN A 68 -16.35 -20.10 15.95
N ASN A 69 -16.40 -20.13 14.62
CA ASN A 69 -15.89 -21.23 13.80
C ASN A 69 -14.46 -20.99 13.29
N GLY A 70 -13.80 -19.92 13.72
CA GLY A 70 -12.45 -19.56 13.28
C GLY A 70 -12.37 -18.14 12.75
N ILE A 71 -11.65 -17.95 11.65
CA ILE A 71 -11.32 -16.64 11.09
C ILE A 71 -11.87 -16.52 9.68
N ARG A 72 -12.77 -15.55 9.51
CA ARG A 72 -13.37 -15.21 8.22
C ARG A 72 -12.63 -14.03 7.60
N LYS A 73 -12.39 -14.09 6.29
CA LYS A 73 -11.93 -12.97 5.49
C LYS A 73 -13.13 -12.36 4.76
N GLU A 74 -13.46 -11.12 5.06
CA GLU A 74 -14.52 -10.38 4.38
C GLU A 74 -13.92 -9.56 3.24
N PRO A 75 -14.31 -9.81 1.98
CA PRO A 75 -13.87 -9.00 0.85
C PRO A 75 -14.16 -7.51 1.06
N THR A 76 -13.19 -6.66 0.75
CA THR A 76 -13.41 -5.21 0.72
C THR A 76 -14.04 -4.77 -0.58
N GLN A 77 -14.51 -3.52 -0.66
CA GLN A 77 -14.95 -2.96 -1.93
C GLN A 77 -13.85 -3.03 -3.01
N LEU A 78 -12.59 -2.75 -2.63
CA LEU A 78 -11.44 -2.83 -3.54
C LEU A 78 -11.22 -4.24 -4.07
N PHE A 79 -11.41 -5.28 -3.25
CA PHE A 79 -11.37 -6.67 -3.69
C PHE A 79 -12.34 -6.94 -4.82
N GLU A 80 -13.59 -6.51 -4.68
CA GLU A 80 -14.65 -6.76 -5.68
C GLU A 80 -14.33 -6.06 -7.01
N TYR A 81 -13.83 -4.82 -6.98
CA TYR A 81 -13.37 -4.13 -8.19
C TYR A 81 -12.20 -4.86 -8.85
N ILE A 82 -11.22 -5.31 -8.07
CA ILE A 82 -10.05 -6.01 -8.59
C ILE A 82 -10.46 -7.35 -9.18
N ASP A 83 -11.21 -8.20 -8.48
CA ASP A 83 -11.65 -9.51 -9.01
C ASP A 83 -12.39 -9.36 -10.35
N LYS A 84 -13.21 -8.32 -10.47
CA LYS A 84 -14.03 -8.11 -11.67
C LYS A 84 -13.30 -7.42 -12.82
N TYR A 85 -12.43 -6.44 -12.55
CA TYR A 85 -11.91 -5.53 -13.58
C TYR A 85 -10.37 -5.49 -13.69
N ASP A 86 -9.65 -6.06 -12.72
CA ASP A 86 -8.18 -6.10 -12.72
C ASP A 86 -7.64 -7.33 -11.96
N ARG A 87 -8.19 -8.52 -12.24
CA ARG A 87 -7.92 -9.74 -11.46
C ARG A 87 -6.45 -10.14 -11.37
N TYR A 88 -5.67 -9.73 -12.36
CA TYR A 88 -4.22 -9.98 -12.46
C TYR A 88 -3.38 -8.79 -12.02
N PHE A 89 -4.00 -7.76 -11.43
CA PHE A 89 -3.34 -6.57 -10.88
C PHE A 89 -2.39 -5.92 -11.89
N GLN A 90 -2.87 -5.64 -13.10
CA GLN A 90 -2.06 -5.10 -14.17
C GLN A 90 -2.10 -3.57 -14.24
N ARG A 91 -3.12 -2.95 -13.62
CA ARG A 91 -3.27 -1.49 -13.68
C ARG A 91 -2.45 -0.80 -12.59
N MET A 92 -1.76 0.27 -12.96
CA MET A 92 -0.93 1.04 -12.00
C MET A 92 -1.74 1.66 -10.87
N GLY A 93 -2.96 2.11 -11.15
CA GLY A 93 -3.85 2.67 -10.13
C GLY A 93 -4.22 1.64 -9.06
N THR A 94 -4.48 0.38 -9.44
CA THR A 94 -4.65 -0.73 -8.49
C THR A 94 -3.43 -0.86 -7.59
N MET A 95 -2.24 -0.91 -8.17
CA MET A 95 -0.99 -0.99 -7.40
C MET A 95 -0.83 0.20 -6.44
N SER A 96 -1.13 1.42 -6.91
CA SER A 96 -1.06 2.64 -6.10
C SER A 96 -2.03 2.62 -4.92
N LEU A 97 -3.25 2.10 -5.09
CA LEU A 97 -4.21 1.91 -3.99
C LEU A 97 -3.71 0.90 -2.94
N LEU A 98 -3.12 -0.21 -3.38
CA LEU A 98 -2.56 -1.22 -2.47
C LEU A 98 -1.34 -0.69 -1.72
N HIS A 99 -0.48 0.08 -2.40
CA HIS A 99 0.64 0.77 -1.77
C HIS A 99 0.15 1.78 -0.72
N ARG A 100 -0.89 2.58 -1.03
CA ARG A 100 -1.53 3.47 -0.06
C ARG A 100 -1.98 2.69 1.17
N ASN A 101 -2.68 1.57 1.01
CA ASN A 101 -3.16 0.77 2.15
C ASN A 101 -2.01 0.31 3.06
N LEU A 102 -0.89 -0.14 2.50
CA LEU A 102 0.30 -0.50 3.28
C LEU A 102 0.90 0.72 3.99
N ALA A 103 1.06 1.84 3.28
CA ALA A 103 1.68 3.04 3.82
C ALA A 103 0.85 3.69 4.93
N LEU A 104 -0.46 3.47 4.97
CA LEU A 104 -1.33 4.02 6.02
C LEU A 104 -1.47 3.09 7.23
N ASN A 105 -1.09 1.82 7.10
CA ASN A 105 -1.35 0.81 8.11
C ASN A 105 -0.25 0.78 9.18
N VAL A 106 -0.34 1.70 10.15
CA VAL A 106 0.55 1.77 11.31
C VAL A 106 0.51 0.50 12.16
N ASP A 107 -0.64 -0.18 12.20
CA ASP A 107 -0.86 -1.27 13.15
C ASP A 107 -0.31 -2.62 12.71
N GLU A 108 -0.54 -2.99 11.45
CA GLU A 108 -0.20 -4.29 10.90
C GLU A 108 0.92 -4.22 9.84
N ALA A 109 1.11 -3.08 9.17
CA ALA A 109 2.21 -2.85 8.21
C ALA A 109 3.18 -1.76 8.71
N THR A 110 3.51 -1.79 10.00
CA THR A 110 4.22 -0.72 10.72
C THR A 110 5.51 -0.26 10.02
N ALA A 111 6.30 -1.17 9.45
CA ALA A 111 7.53 -0.82 8.74
C ALA A 111 7.29 -0.04 7.44
N TRP A 112 6.20 -0.34 6.72
CA TRP A 112 5.77 0.42 5.54
C TRP A 112 5.26 1.79 5.94
N TYR A 113 4.39 1.87 6.95
CA TYR A 113 3.93 3.15 7.49
C TYR A 113 5.11 4.04 7.88
N TRP A 114 6.05 3.50 8.64
CA TRP A 114 7.21 4.25 9.12
C TRP A 114 8.08 4.75 7.95
N LEU A 115 8.38 3.90 6.97
CA LEU A 115 9.22 4.29 5.83
C LEU A 115 8.57 5.38 4.96
N PHE A 116 7.26 5.34 4.79
CA PHE A 116 6.57 6.26 3.88
C PHE A 116 6.08 7.54 4.56
N ASN A 117 5.90 7.55 5.88
CA ASN A 117 5.35 8.71 6.61
C ASN A 117 6.28 9.32 7.66
N GLU A 118 7.19 8.56 8.25
CA GLU A 118 8.07 9.04 9.34
C GLU A 118 9.50 9.30 8.83
N TRP A 119 9.91 8.60 7.75
CA TRP A 119 11.24 8.73 7.17
C TRP A 119 11.34 9.90 6.18
N ASN A 120 12.23 10.85 6.50
CA ASN A 120 12.38 12.10 5.75
C ASN A 120 13.48 12.08 4.67
N SER A 121 14.44 11.15 4.72
CA SER A 121 15.53 11.11 3.73
C SER A 121 15.08 10.46 2.42
N THR A 122 15.65 10.90 1.31
CA THR A 122 15.44 10.26 -0.01
C THR A 122 16.26 8.99 -0.18
N THR A 123 17.32 8.81 0.61
CA THR A 123 18.20 7.65 0.59
C THR A 123 18.00 6.80 1.83
N ILE A 124 18.06 5.48 1.69
CA ILE A 124 17.85 4.53 2.79
C ILE A 124 18.93 3.45 2.69
N THR A 125 19.79 3.39 3.70
CA THR A 125 20.67 2.23 3.92
C THR A 125 20.00 1.22 4.84
N LYS A 126 20.48 -0.03 4.84
CA LYS A 126 19.94 -1.07 5.72
C LYS A 126 20.15 -0.70 7.19
N GLU A 127 21.35 -0.21 7.50
CA GLU A 127 21.77 0.12 8.85
C GLU A 127 20.92 1.27 9.42
N GLU A 128 20.76 2.37 8.68
CA GLU A 128 19.95 3.51 9.14
C GLU A 128 18.47 3.16 9.23
N PHE A 129 17.94 2.34 8.29
CA PHE A 129 16.58 1.83 8.39
C PHE A 129 16.39 1.02 9.67
N SER A 130 17.25 0.03 9.91
CA SER A 130 17.11 -0.86 11.06
C SER A 130 17.26 -0.10 12.38
N ASP A 131 18.24 0.80 12.49
CA ASP A 131 18.44 1.57 13.72
C ASP A 131 17.32 2.60 13.96
N GLY A 132 16.88 3.28 12.90
CA GLY A 132 15.77 4.23 12.95
C GLY A 132 14.45 3.56 13.31
N PHE A 133 14.12 2.44 12.65
CA PHE A 133 12.87 1.73 12.90
C PHE A 133 12.86 1.08 14.29
N HIS A 134 13.99 0.52 14.73
CA HIS A 134 14.13 -0.01 16.08
C HIS A 134 13.92 1.07 17.14
N THR A 135 14.48 2.26 16.93
CA THR A 135 14.27 3.42 17.81
C THR A 135 12.81 3.85 17.83
N TYR A 136 12.18 3.96 16.65
CA TYR A 136 10.75 4.32 16.54
C TYR A 136 9.85 3.34 17.31
N LEU A 137 10.08 2.03 17.15
CA LEU A 137 9.37 1.00 17.90
C LEU A 137 9.57 1.15 19.42
N ALA A 138 10.80 1.39 19.87
CA ALA A 138 11.13 1.55 21.28
C ALA A 138 10.45 2.78 21.92
N VAL A 139 10.48 3.92 21.22
CA VAL A 139 9.82 5.17 21.68
C VAL A 139 8.31 4.98 21.79
N ASN A 140 7.72 4.16 20.92
CA ASN A 140 6.30 3.81 20.97
C ASN A 140 6.00 2.55 21.82
N GLY A 141 6.89 2.22 22.77
CA GLY A 141 6.64 1.22 23.82
C GLY A 141 6.90 -0.24 23.43
N MET A 142 7.41 -0.51 22.23
CA MET A 142 7.66 -1.88 21.75
C MET A 142 9.09 -2.33 22.08
N LYS A 143 9.24 -3.56 22.60
CA LYS A 143 10.55 -4.19 22.86
C LYS A 143 10.83 -5.29 21.85
N ILE A 144 11.45 -4.92 20.72
CA ILE A 144 11.74 -5.84 19.60
C ILE A 144 13.25 -6.10 19.50
N LYS A 145 13.62 -7.34 19.15
CA LYS A 145 15.03 -7.70 18.88
C LYS A 145 15.47 -7.16 17.51
N LYS A 146 16.72 -6.71 17.41
CA LYS A 146 17.28 -6.14 16.17
C LYS A 146 17.15 -7.08 14.96
N ASP A 147 17.36 -8.38 15.14
CA ASP A 147 17.20 -9.38 14.07
C ASP A 147 15.79 -9.43 13.46
N ALA A 148 14.74 -9.08 14.23
CA ALA A 148 13.38 -9.02 13.70
C ALA A 148 13.16 -7.75 12.85
N VAL A 149 13.80 -6.65 13.22
CA VAL A 149 13.80 -5.39 12.47
C VAL A 149 14.51 -5.55 11.13
N ASP A 150 15.64 -6.27 11.12
CA ASP A 150 16.37 -6.58 9.88
C ASP A 150 15.51 -7.38 8.87
N LYS A 151 14.60 -8.23 9.35
CA LYS A 151 13.65 -8.96 8.50
C LYS A 151 12.61 -8.05 7.88
N GLU A 152 12.20 -7.00 8.58
CA GLU A 152 11.29 -5.97 8.05
C GLU A 152 11.94 -5.23 6.90
N TYR A 153 13.19 -4.76 7.06
CA TYR A 153 13.92 -4.09 5.98
C TYR A 153 13.95 -4.94 4.70
N ASN A 154 14.32 -6.21 4.82
CA ASN A 154 14.39 -7.12 3.68
C ASN A 154 13.00 -7.32 3.04
N CYS A 155 11.95 -7.42 3.85
CA CYS A 155 10.59 -7.61 3.35
C CYS A 155 10.07 -6.37 2.63
N VAL A 156 10.26 -5.18 3.22
CA VAL A 156 9.93 -3.89 2.61
C VAL A 156 10.67 -3.73 1.29
N LYS A 157 12.00 -3.89 1.28
CA LYS A 157 12.81 -3.85 0.05
C LYS A 157 12.24 -4.79 -1.01
N ASN A 158 12.06 -6.06 -0.67
CA ASN A 158 11.63 -7.09 -1.62
C ASN A 158 10.15 -7.00 -2.00
N THR A 159 9.38 -6.09 -1.41
CA THR A 159 8.01 -5.77 -1.87
C THR A 159 8.05 -4.83 -3.08
N TYR A 160 9.10 -4.00 -3.21
CA TYR A 160 9.20 -2.93 -4.22
C TYR A 160 10.38 -3.05 -5.19
N ILE A 161 11.40 -3.85 -4.89
CA ILE A 161 12.63 -3.90 -5.70
C ILE A 161 12.77 -5.26 -6.37
N GLY A 162 12.44 -5.32 -7.67
CA GLY A 162 12.88 -6.40 -8.54
C GLY A 162 14.34 -6.15 -8.96
N GLU A 163 15.29 -6.97 -8.49
CA GLU A 163 16.68 -6.84 -8.95
C GLU A 163 16.77 -7.17 -10.45
N LYS A 164 17.54 -6.40 -11.23
CA LYS A 164 17.78 -6.73 -12.66
C LYS A 164 18.55 -8.04 -12.84
N SER A 165 19.20 -8.54 -11.80
CA SER A 165 20.01 -9.76 -11.79
C SER A 165 19.22 -11.02 -11.42
N PHE A 166 17.90 -11.06 -11.67
CA PHE A 166 17.22 -12.34 -11.75
C PHE A 166 17.82 -13.12 -12.91
N ASP A 167 18.73 -14.03 -12.56
CA ASP A 167 19.34 -14.99 -13.46
C ASP A 167 18.23 -15.69 -14.26
N LEU A 168 18.43 -15.94 -15.56
CA LEU A 168 17.40 -16.53 -16.45
C LEU A 168 16.86 -17.87 -15.92
N LYS A 169 17.61 -18.55 -15.05
CA LYS A 169 17.19 -19.77 -14.34
C LYS A 169 16.18 -19.52 -13.21
N THR A 170 16.18 -18.33 -12.61
CA THR A 170 15.24 -17.92 -11.54
C THR A 170 13.97 -17.28 -12.10
N ILE A 171 14.01 -16.79 -13.35
CA ILE A 171 12.85 -16.29 -14.11
C ILE A 171 11.77 -17.38 -14.31
N MET A 172 12.14 -18.66 -14.20
CA MET A 172 11.21 -19.78 -14.30
C MET A 172 10.19 -19.88 -13.14
N ASP A 173 10.40 -19.15 -12.04
CA ASP A 173 9.40 -18.93 -10.98
C ASP A 173 8.87 -17.48 -11.08
N GLU A 174 8.04 -17.20 -12.10
CA GLU A 174 7.33 -15.92 -12.29
C GLU A 174 6.60 -15.46 -11.01
N ASP A 175 6.25 -16.41 -10.15
CA ASP A 175 5.63 -16.26 -8.83
C ASP A 175 6.54 -15.65 -7.75
N THR A 176 7.81 -15.29 -8.04
CA THR A 176 8.74 -14.66 -7.08
C THR A 176 9.00 -13.18 -7.32
N TYR A 177 8.48 -12.61 -8.41
CA TYR A 177 8.68 -11.19 -8.67
C TYR A 177 7.99 -10.31 -7.60
N PRO A 178 8.65 -9.28 -7.05
CA PRO A 178 8.05 -8.34 -6.11
C PRO A 178 6.77 -7.69 -6.63
N PHE A 179 5.68 -7.81 -5.87
CA PHE A 179 4.35 -7.41 -6.33
C PHE A 179 4.24 -5.93 -6.68
N LEU A 180 4.84 -5.03 -5.87
CA LEU A 180 4.78 -3.58 -6.07
C LEU A 180 5.99 -3.00 -6.81
N ALA A 181 6.88 -3.84 -7.35
CA ALA A 181 7.99 -3.35 -8.16
C ALA A 181 7.61 -2.49 -9.38
N PRO A 182 6.49 -2.74 -10.08
CA PRO A 182 6.09 -1.90 -11.21
C PRO A 182 5.86 -0.42 -10.86
N LEU A 183 5.45 -0.11 -9.61
CA LEU A 183 5.26 1.28 -9.16
C LEU A 183 6.55 2.09 -9.08
N LYS A 184 7.68 1.41 -8.84
CA LYS A 184 9.00 2.04 -8.72
C LYS A 184 9.11 3.11 -7.63
N VAL A 185 8.22 3.13 -6.63
CA VAL A 185 8.30 4.04 -5.46
C VAL A 185 9.64 3.95 -4.72
N LEU A 186 10.32 2.80 -4.83
CA LEU A 186 11.72 2.60 -4.45
C LEU A 186 12.54 2.15 -5.66
N LYS A 187 13.82 2.54 -5.70
CA LYS A 187 14.83 2.04 -6.66
C LYS A 187 16.15 1.76 -5.97
N THR A 188 16.96 0.89 -6.56
CA THR A 188 18.35 0.67 -6.13
C THR A 188 19.26 1.72 -6.77
N GLY A 189 19.94 2.51 -5.96
CA GLY A 189 20.99 3.44 -6.36
C GLY A 189 22.39 2.80 -6.36
N GLU A 190 23.42 3.66 -6.35
CA GLU A 190 24.82 3.21 -6.22
C GLU A 190 25.06 2.52 -4.88
N LYS A 191 26.03 1.59 -4.84
CA LYS A 191 26.40 0.82 -3.64
C LYS A 191 25.22 0.10 -2.94
N LYS A 192 24.15 -0.21 -3.68
CA LYS A 192 22.93 -0.88 -3.20
C LYS A 192 22.11 -0.09 -2.18
N VAL A 193 22.28 1.23 -2.11
CA VAL A 193 21.42 2.12 -1.31
C VAL A 193 20.03 2.20 -1.95
N LEU A 194 18.95 2.20 -1.17
CA LEU A 194 17.60 2.40 -1.70
C LEU A 194 17.30 3.89 -1.83
N LEU A 195 16.59 4.26 -2.89
CA LEU A 195 16.18 5.61 -3.19
C LEU A 195 14.65 5.68 -3.25
N LYS A 196 14.04 6.59 -2.49
CA LYS A 196 12.62 6.94 -2.68
C LYS A 196 12.46 7.70 -3.99
N THR A 197 11.47 7.32 -4.79
CA THR A 197 11.10 8.03 -6.01
C THR A 197 9.67 8.55 -5.91
N HIS A 198 9.28 9.44 -6.82
CA HIS A 198 7.98 10.10 -6.82
C HIS A 198 7.06 9.43 -7.83
N LEU A 199 5.80 9.21 -7.44
CA LEU A 199 4.76 8.89 -8.42
C LEU A 199 4.37 10.15 -9.20
N ASN A 200 3.75 9.94 -10.37
CA ASN A 200 3.14 10.98 -11.18
C ASN A 200 1.80 10.46 -11.76
N SER A 201 1.17 11.25 -12.63
CA SER A 201 -0.13 10.96 -13.23
C SER A 201 -0.19 9.64 -14.02
N ARG A 202 0.95 9.05 -14.41
CA ARG A 202 1.00 7.72 -15.05
C ARG A 202 0.74 6.58 -14.08
N GLU A 203 1.23 6.69 -12.84
CA GLU A 203 1.09 5.64 -11.84
C GLU A 203 -0.19 5.77 -11.00
N ILE A 204 -0.65 7.01 -10.79
CA ILE A 204 -1.87 7.30 -10.04
C ILE A 204 -2.73 8.30 -10.83
N PRO A 205 -3.76 7.84 -11.54
CA PRO A 205 -4.68 8.73 -12.26
C PRO A 205 -5.42 9.66 -11.32
N VAL A 206 -5.85 10.82 -11.83
CA VAL A 206 -6.46 11.88 -11.01
C VAL A 206 -7.71 11.42 -10.26
N GLU A 207 -8.53 10.54 -10.85
CA GLU A 207 -9.70 9.95 -10.19
C GLU A 207 -9.31 9.24 -8.89
N LEU A 208 -8.24 8.44 -8.95
CA LEU A 208 -7.76 7.72 -7.77
C LEU A 208 -7.02 8.62 -6.80
N LEU A 209 -6.32 9.64 -7.28
CA LEU A 209 -5.71 10.65 -6.40
C LEU A 209 -6.80 11.31 -5.54
N ILE A 210 -7.87 11.82 -6.15
CA ILE A 210 -8.94 12.49 -5.43
C ILE A 210 -9.71 11.52 -4.53
N TYR A 211 -9.95 10.29 -5.00
CA TYR A 211 -10.51 9.23 -4.15
C TYR A 211 -9.67 9.02 -2.89
N CYS A 212 -8.33 8.95 -3.02
CA CYS A 212 -7.44 8.78 -1.88
C CYS A 212 -7.52 9.99 -0.94
N ILE A 213 -7.39 11.22 -1.47
CA ILE A 213 -7.49 12.44 -0.66
C ILE A 213 -8.81 12.48 0.12
N ALA A 214 -9.94 12.20 -0.51
CA ALA A 214 -11.24 12.17 0.17
C ALA A 214 -11.30 11.06 1.23
N LEU A 215 -10.82 9.85 0.91
CA LEU A 215 -10.87 8.70 1.82
C LEU A 215 -9.97 8.88 3.05
N ASP A 216 -8.76 9.42 2.87
CA ASP A 216 -7.77 9.67 3.93
C ASP A 216 -8.19 10.76 4.91
N ASN A 217 -9.13 11.60 4.48
CA ASN A 217 -9.54 12.79 5.20
C ASN A 217 -11.02 12.76 5.60
N ARG A 218 -11.72 11.63 5.40
CA ARG A 218 -13.17 11.49 5.64
C ARG A 218 -13.60 11.74 7.09
N ASP A 219 -12.73 11.41 8.04
CA ASP A 219 -13.01 11.47 9.48
C ASP A 219 -12.55 12.82 10.09
N GLN A 220 -11.99 13.70 9.27
CA GLN A 220 -11.56 15.03 9.71
C GLN A 220 -12.69 16.04 9.52
N ASN A 221 -13.03 16.75 10.60
CA ASN A 221 -13.94 17.89 10.55
C ASN A 221 -13.18 19.12 10.04
N PHE A 222 -13.03 19.25 8.72
CA PHE A 222 -12.46 20.47 8.16
C PHE A 222 -13.45 21.62 8.26
N GLU A 223 -13.01 22.76 8.78
CA GLU A 223 -13.76 24.00 8.65
C GLU A 223 -13.94 24.32 7.16
N GLY A 224 -15.19 24.49 6.73
CA GLY A 224 -15.51 24.85 5.35
C GLY A 224 -15.23 23.77 4.30
N ASN A 225 -15.06 22.49 4.68
CA ASN A 225 -14.74 21.39 3.76
C ASN A 225 -13.44 21.60 2.95
N GLN A 226 -12.45 22.26 3.55
CA GLN A 226 -11.17 22.59 2.90
C GLN A 226 -9.98 21.92 3.56
N ILE A 227 -8.99 21.51 2.75
CA ILE A 227 -7.69 21.04 3.24
C ILE A 227 -6.58 21.74 2.47
N SER A 228 -5.56 22.23 3.19
CA SER A 228 -4.45 22.94 2.56
C SER A 228 -3.57 21.97 1.76
N ILE A 229 -3.02 22.46 0.65
CA ILE A 229 -2.11 21.65 -0.16
C ILE A 229 -0.82 21.33 0.61
N GLU A 230 -0.43 22.17 1.56
CA GLU A 230 0.69 21.90 2.47
C GLU A 230 0.43 20.66 3.34
N VAL A 231 -0.78 20.53 3.92
CA VAL A 231 -1.17 19.33 4.67
C VAL A 231 -1.12 18.11 3.75
N LEU A 232 -1.74 18.18 2.57
CA LEU A 232 -1.71 17.08 1.59
C LEU A 232 -0.29 16.67 1.18
N MET A 233 0.65 17.61 1.21
CA MET A 233 2.04 17.40 0.80
C MET A 233 2.89 16.81 1.93
N GLU A 234 2.79 17.39 3.13
CA GLU A 234 3.79 17.22 4.20
C GLU A 234 3.28 16.46 5.42
N GLU A 235 1.98 16.39 5.67
CA GLU A 235 1.49 15.68 6.84
C GLU A 235 1.49 14.16 6.65
N LYS A 236 1.64 13.44 7.75
CA LYS A 236 1.59 11.97 7.76
C LYS A 236 0.25 11.50 7.23
N CYS A 237 0.24 10.32 6.60
CA CYS A 237 -0.95 9.72 6.01
C CYS A 237 -1.56 10.52 4.86
N GLN A 238 -0.83 11.47 4.27
CA GLN A 238 -1.29 12.24 3.13
C GLN A 238 -0.59 11.83 1.83
N VAL A 239 -1.28 12.06 0.71
CA VAL A 239 -0.86 11.66 -0.64
C VAL A 239 0.57 12.09 -0.97
N GLY A 240 0.99 13.29 -0.56
CA GLY A 240 2.33 13.79 -0.79
C GLY A 240 3.40 12.96 -0.10
N ARG A 241 3.14 12.50 1.13
CA ARG A 241 4.08 11.67 1.90
C ARG A 241 4.22 10.28 1.32
N TYR A 242 3.12 9.54 1.21
CA TYR A 242 3.23 8.13 0.86
C TYR A 242 3.46 7.89 -0.64
N PHE A 243 2.93 8.73 -1.54
CA PHE A 243 3.31 8.69 -2.96
C PHE A 243 4.60 9.46 -3.27
N ASN A 244 5.16 10.13 -2.26
CA ASN A 244 6.41 10.89 -2.34
C ASN A 244 6.37 11.90 -3.50
N PHE A 245 5.26 12.62 -3.65
CA PHE A 245 5.06 13.54 -4.76
C PHE A 245 6.09 14.67 -4.75
N ARG A 246 6.30 15.27 -5.92
CA ARG A 246 6.84 16.63 -6.01
C ARG A 246 5.67 17.60 -5.94
N TYR A 247 5.90 18.76 -5.32
CA TYR A 247 4.85 19.77 -5.19
C TYR A 247 4.24 20.15 -6.55
N SER A 248 5.07 20.31 -7.59
CA SER A 248 4.60 20.61 -8.95
C SER A 248 3.67 19.54 -9.52
N GLU A 249 4.01 18.26 -9.35
CA GLU A 249 3.21 17.14 -9.86
C GLU A 249 1.84 17.09 -9.17
N LEU A 250 1.82 17.26 -7.83
CA LEU A 250 0.56 17.30 -7.09
C LEU A 250 -0.31 18.49 -7.54
N ILE A 251 0.28 19.68 -7.72
CA ILE A 251 -0.45 20.85 -8.22
C ILE A 251 -1.05 20.60 -9.60
N ASP A 252 -0.29 20.05 -10.54
CA ASP A 252 -0.77 19.79 -11.90
C ASP A 252 -1.94 18.81 -11.90
N MET A 253 -1.87 17.76 -11.07
CA MET A 253 -2.95 16.79 -10.91
C MET A 253 -4.19 17.39 -10.21
N LEU A 254 -4.00 18.28 -9.24
CA LEU A 254 -5.11 18.97 -8.58
C LEU A 254 -5.81 19.96 -9.54
N LEU A 255 -5.06 20.63 -10.41
CA LEU A 255 -5.63 21.46 -11.48
C LEU A 255 -6.43 20.61 -12.48
N GLU A 256 -5.94 19.42 -12.84
CA GLU A 256 -6.72 18.47 -13.65
C GLU A 256 -8.03 18.09 -12.95
N ALA A 257 -7.98 17.82 -11.64
CA ALA A 257 -9.15 17.46 -10.85
C ALA A 257 -10.20 18.58 -10.78
N GLU A 258 -9.76 19.83 -10.63
CA GLU A 258 -10.63 21.00 -10.67
C GLU A 258 -11.30 21.15 -12.05
N ASN A 259 -10.53 21.02 -13.13
CA ASN A 259 -11.07 21.06 -14.50
C ASN A 259 -12.13 19.97 -14.75
N LYS A 260 -11.94 18.79 -14.15
CA LYS A 260 -12.91 17.68 -14.16
C LYS A 260 -14.07 17.87 -13.18
N ARG A 261 -14.06 18.95 -12.39
CA ARG A 261 -15.06 19.28 -11.36
C ARG A 261 -15.19 18.19 -10.30
N TYR A 262 -14.07 17.64 -9.84
CA TYR A 262 -14.03 16.73 -8.69
C TYR A 262 -13.85 17.49 -7.37
N ILE A 263 -13.12 18.61 -7.41
CA ILE A 263 -12.82 19.49 -6.28
C ILE A 263 -12.84 20.95 -6.76
N GLY A 264 -12.86 21.90 -5.83
CA GLY A 264 -12.49 23.30 -6.10
C GLY A 264 -11.06 23.59 -5.64
N LEU A 265 -10.36 24.52 -6.28
CA LEU A 265 -9.10 25.07 -5.79
C LEU A 265 -9.26 26.52 -5.39
N ASN A 266 -8.89 26.81 -4.14
CA ASN A 266 -8.93 28.17 -3.59
C ASN A 266 -7.52 28.64 -3.24
N ASN A 267 -7.29 29.94 -3.41
CA ASN A 267 -6.06 30.59 -2.98
C ASN A 267 -6.42 31.77 -2.06
N ASN A 268 -6.11 31.62 -0.78
CA ASN A 268 -6.35 32.63 0.23
C ASN A 268 -5.01 33.13 0.77
N PHE A 269 -4.65 34.37 0.42
CA PHE A 269 -3.45 35.05 0.93
C PHE A 269 -2.14 34.26 0.71
N GLY A 270 -2.04 33.49 -0.38
CA GLY A 270 -0.85 32.70 -0.72
C GLY A 270 -0.93 31.23 -0.30
N ASN A 271 -1.88 30.87 0.57
CA ASN A 271 -2.17 29.49 0.91
C ASN A 271 -3.17 28.89 -0.06
N ARG A 272 -2.82 27.73 -0.63
CA ARG A 272 -3.68 26.99 -1.56
C ARG A 272 -4.41 25.88 -0.82
N TYR A 273 -5.69 25.74 -1.13
CA TYR A 273 -6.58 24.75 -0.52
C TYR A 273 -7.31 24.01 -1.63
N ILE A 274 -7.59 22.73 -1.38
CA ILE A 274 -8.66 22.04 -2.09
C ILE A 274 -9.96 22.22 -1.30
N GLU A 275 -11.08 22.27 -2.00
CA GLU A 275 -12.43 22.27 -1.41
C GLU A 275 -13.21 21.06 -1.90
N PHE A 276 -13.79 20.30 -0.96
CA PHE A 276 -14.70 19.22 -1.29
C PHE A 276 -16.08 19.79 -1.63
N ILE A 277 -16.54 19.55 -2.86
CA ILE A 277 -17.74 20.17 -3.44
C ILE A 277 -18.99 19.28 -3.34
N GLY A 278 -19.01 18.33 -2.40
CA GLY A 278 -20.11 17.36 -2.23
C GLY A 278 -20.21 16.33 -3.36
N TYR A 279 -19.11 16.08 -4.08
CA TYR A 279 -19.01 15.01 -5.07
C TYR A 279 -19.08 13.63 -4.39
N ASP A 280 -19.68 12.63 -5.03
CA ASP A 280 -19.58 11.24 -4.56
C ASP A 280 -18.18 10.69 -4.88
N TYR A 281 -17.24 10.92 -3.97
CA TYR A 281 -15.86 10.52 -4.17
C TYR A 281 -15.69 9.00 -4.29
N THR A 282 -16.63 8.20 -3.79
CA THR A 282 -16.56 6.73 -3.94
C THR A 282 -16.82 6.30 -5.38
N SER A 283 -17.62 7.07 -6.15
CA SER A 283 -17.88 6.81 -7.57
C SER A 283 -16.64 7.02 -8.46
N LEU A 284 -15.56 7.63 -7.95
CA LEU A 284 -14.30 7.75 -8.68
C LEU A 284 -13.61 6.38 -8.87
N LEU A 285 -13.89 5.41 -7.99
CA LEU A 285 -13.48 4.01 -8.23
C LEU A 285 -14.18 3.42 -9.45
N ASP A 286 -15.50 3.64 -9.60
CA ASP A 286 -16.25 3.19 -10.77
C ASP A 286 -15.66 3.78 -12.05
N LYS A 287 -15.45 5.10 -12.08
CA LYS A 287 -14.82 5.78 -13.23
C LYS A 287 -13.48 5.20 -13.60
N TYR A 288 -12.66 4.82 -12.61
CA TYR A 288 -11.35 4.25 -12.87
C TYR A 288 -11.42 2.80 -13.37
N PHE A 289 -12.22 1.95 -12.73
CA PHE A 289 -12.23 0.52 -13.02
C PHE A 289 -13.10 0.16 -14.23
N ILE A 290 -14.24 0.85 -14.39
CA ILE A 290 -15.29 0.54 -15.35
C ILE A 290 -15.18 1.41 -16.61
N GLY A 291 -14.81 2.69 -16.45
CA GLY A 291 -14.78 3.69 -17.51
C GLY A 291 -16.03 4.58 -17.51
#